data_AF-K9YQR6-F1
#
_entry.id   AF-K9YQR6-F1
#
_cell.length_a   1.000
_cell.length_b   1.000
_cell.length_c   1.000
_cell.angle_alpha   90.00
_cell.angle_beta   90.00
_cell.angle_gamma   90.00
#
_symmetry.space_group_name_H-M   'P 1'
#
loop_
_entity.id
_entity.type
_entity.pdbx_description
1 polymer ?
#
loop_
_entity_poly.entity_id
_entity_poly.type
_entity_poly.pdbx_seq_one_letter_code
_entity_poly.pdbx_strand_id
1 'polypeptide(L)'
;MKAMANENGMLNLPPLNQDTLWGILREEIPDRTVNELVWHYLGYRYDSQQQAWHNEQVPSEWRDTYPQPPDFIESRPATVKLTRSIPKPNKQLLKEKLGFKGYKIGEFGPRQTRRATMVNWLLSYMQDQGWLD
;
A
#
# COMPACT_ATOMS: atom_id res chain seq x y z
N MET A 1 -6.69 -19.85 10.34
CA MET A 1 -7.59 -19.28 9.31
C MET A 1 -6.80 -19.29 7.99
N LYS A 2 -7.06 -20.24 7.09
CA LYS A 2 -6.34 -20.37 5.82
C LYS A 2 -6.88 -19.33 4.85
N ALA A 3 -6.02 -18.45 4.34
CA ALA A 3 -6.36 -17.62 3.19
C ALA A 3 -6.62 -18.54 1.99
N MET A 4 -7.81 -18.46 1.41
CA MET A 4 -8.16 -19.17 0.18
C MET A 4 -7.51 -18.41 -0.98
N ALA A 5 -6.35 -18.88 -1.44
CA ALA A 5 -5.72 -18.40 -2.67
C ALA A 5 -6.42 -19.06 -3.87
N ASN A 6 -6.89 -18.24 -4.82
CA ASN A 6 -7.44 -18.71 -6.09
C ASN A 6 -6.31 -19.28 -6.98
N GLU A 7 -6.67 -20.12 -7.95
CA GLU A 7 -5.87 -21.05 -8.76
C GLU A 7 -4.77 -20.41 -9.65
N ASN A 8 -4.40 -19.14 -9.44
CA ASN A 8 -3.30 -18.45 -10.12
C ASN A 8 -2.34 -17.68 -9.17
N GLY A 9 -2.33 -17.98 -7.87
CA GLY A 9 -1.44 -17.31 -6.90
C GLY A 9 -1.73 -15.82 -6.68
N MET A 10 -2.78 -15.29 -7.32
CA MET A 10 -3.23 -13.92 -7.12
C MET A 10 -4.07 -13.83 -5.84
N LEU A 11 -3.63 -12.98 -4.92
CA LEU A 11 -4.46 -12.52 -3.82
C LEU A 11 -5.71 -11.85 -4.40
N ASN A 12 -6.88 -12.15 -3.83
CA ASN A 12 -8.14 -11.51 -4.24
C ASN A 12 -8.19 -10.08 -3.67
N LEU A 13 -7.42 -9.18 -4.28
CA LEU A 13 -7.26 -7.80 -3.84
C LEU A 13 -8.37 -6.92 -4.43
N PRO A 14 -8.86 -5.93 -3.67
CA PRO A 14 -9.79 -4.96 -4.22
C PRO A 14 -9.12 -4.16 -5.34
N PRO A 15 -9.88 -3.70 -6.35
CA PRO A 15 -9.31 -2.88 -7.43
C PRO A 15 -8.74 -1.59 -6.88
N LEU A 16 -7.63 -1.11 -7.45
CA LEU A 16 -7.05 0.17 -7.04
C LEU A 16 -7.81 1.33 -7.69
N ASN A 17 -8.80 1.85 -6.96
CA ASN A 17 -9.64 2.96 -7.38
C ASN A 17 -9.97 3.86 -6.17
N GLN A 18 -10.69 4.95 -6.43
CA GLN A 18 -11.03 5.93 -5.40
C GLN A 18 -11.82 5.34 -4.22
N ASP A 19 -12.73 4.38 -4.46
CA ASP A 19 -13.51 3.74 -3.40
C ASP A 19 -12.62 2.92 -2.47
N THR A 20 -11.70 2.12 -3.04
CA THR A 20 -10.71 1.36 -2.26
C THR A 20 -9.83 2.30 -1.43
N LEU A 21 -9.32 3.39 -2.03
CA LEU A 21 -8.48 4.36 -1.33
C LEU A 21 -9.23 5.01 -0.15
N TRP A 22 -10.49 5.37 -0.32
CA TRP A 22 -11.33 5.88 0.76
C TRP A 22 -11.61 4.82 1.84
N GLY A 23 -11.86 3.57 1.45
CA GLY A 23 -12.02 2.47 2.39
C GLY A 23 -10.77 2.21 3.24
N ILE A 24 -9.57 2.43 2.68
CA ILE A 24 -8.32 2.38 3.48
C ILE A 24 -8.31 3.51 4.51
N LEU A 25 -8.61 4.75 4.09
CA LEU A 25 -8.60 5.93 4.96
C LEU A 25 -9.63 5.86 6.09
N ARG A 26 -10.80 5.28 5.82
CA ARG A 26 -11.91 5.09 6.76
C ARG A 26 -11.81 3.81 7.60
N GLU A 27 -10.72 3.07 7.46
CA GLU A 27 -10.48 1.82 8.19
C GLU A 27 -11.47 0.69 7.87
N GLU A 28 -12.18 0.79 6.75
CA GLU A 28 -13.14 -0.21 6.26
C GLU A 28 -12.42 -1.43 5.65
N ILE A 29 -11.20 -1.23 5.14
CA ILE A 29 -10.35 -2.29 4.59
C ILE A 29 -9.39 -2.81 5.67
N PRO A 30 -9.29 -4.14 5.93
CA PRO A 30 -8.41 -4.72 6.94
C PRO A 30 -6.91 -4.43 6.70
N ASP A 31 -6.13 -4.27 7.76
CA ASP A 31 -4.69 -3.94 7.69
C ASP A 31 -3.89 -4.88 6.80
N ARG A 32 -4.21 -6.18 6.86
CA ARG A 32 -3.59 -7.20 6.01
C ARG A 32 -3.83 -6.92 4.53
N THR A 33 -5.05 -6.60 4.14
CA THR A 33 -5.42 -6.31 2.75
C THR A 33 -4.78 -4.99 2.28
N VAL A 34 -4.68 -3.97 3.15
CA VAL A 34 -3.97 -2.72 2.82
C VAL A 34 -2.49 -2.99 2.56
N ASN A 35 -1.85 -3.81 3.39
CA ASN A 35 -0.47 -4.25 3.20
C ASN A 35 -0.31 -5.00 1.88
N GLU A 36 -1.16 -6.00 1.62
CA GLU A 36 -1.11 -6.80 0.39
C GLU A 36 -1.30 -5.97 -0.89
N LEU A 37 -2.14 -4.93 -0.86
CA LEU A 37 -2.24 -3.96 -1.96
C LEU A 37 -0.91 -3.27 -2.23
N VAL A 38 -0.29 -2.71 -1.18
CA VAL A 38 1.00 -2.02 -1.35
C VAL A 38 2.08 -3.00 -1.78
N TRP A 39 2.12 -4.22 -1.24
CA TRP A 39 3.06 -5.26 -1.66
C TRP A 39 2.90 -5.61 -3.14
N HIS A 40 1.65 -5.79 -3.59
CA HIS A 40 1.34 -6.09 -4.98
C HIS A 40 1.87 -4.99 -5.92
N TYR A 41 1.58 -3.72 -5.63
CA TYR A 41 2.02 -2.62 -6.48
C TYR A 41 3.52 -2.29 -6.32
N LEU A 42 4.15 -2.68 -5.20
CA LEU A 42 5.62 -2.65 -5.07
C LEU A 42 6.33 -3.74 -5.88
N GLY A 43 5.61 -4.79 -6.30
CA GLY A 43 6.14 -5.89 -7.10
C GLY A 43 6.30 -7.23 -6.37
N TYR A 44 5.94 -7.33 -5.08
CA TYR A 44 5.95 -8.62 -4.39
C TYR A 44 4.85 -9.53 -4.93
N ARG A 45 5.14 -10.82 -5.07
CA ARG A 45 4.17 -11.84 -5.49
C ARG A 45 4.22 -13.02 -4.54
N TYR A 46 3.06 -13.49 -4.08
CA TYR A 46 2.99 -14.66 -3.23
C TYR A 46 2.82 -15.92 -4.08
N ASP A 47 3.67 -16.91 -3.86
CA ASP A 47 3.56 -18.24 -4.46
C ASP A 47 2.90 -19.18 -3.45
N SER A 48 1.66 -19.57 -3.72
CA SER A 48 0.91 -20.48 -2.86
C SER A 48 1.39 -21.93 -2.96
N GLN A 49 2.08 -22.33 -4.03
CA GLN A 49 2.63 -23.68 -4.14
C GLN A 49 3.89 -23.81 -3.28
N GLN A 50 4.75 -22.80 -3.32
CA GLN A 50 6.00 -22.76 -2.56
C GLN A 50 5.85 -22.15 -1.16
N GLN A 51 4.69 -21.56 -0.86
CA GLN A 51 4.43 -20.80 0.38
C GLN A 51 5.49 -19.71 0.63
N ALA A 52 5.91 -19.03 -0.42
CA ALA A 52 7.02 -18.10 -0.42
C ALA A 52 6.68 -16.78 -1.13
N TRP A 53 7.36 -15.71 -0.75
CA TRP A 53 7.29 -14.43 -1.46
C TRP A 53 8.41 -14.31 -2.48
N HIS A 54 8.02 -13.98 -3.69
CA HIS A 54 8.85 -13.61 -4.82
C HIS A 54 8.98 -12.08 -4.88
N ASN A 55 10.20 -11.58 -5.16
CA ASN A 55 10.53 -10.15 -5.12
C ASN A 55 11.31 -9.67 -6.35
N GLU A 56 11.32 -10.45 -7.43
CA GLU A 56 12.07 -10.18 -8.65
C GLU A 56 11.61 -8.89 -9.33
N GLN A 57 10.32 -8.54 -9.17
CA GLN A 57 9.72 -7.31 -9.69
C GLN A 57 9.82 -6.12 -8.71
N VAL A 58 10.34 -6.35 -7.50
CA VAL A 58 10.52 -5.28 -6.50
C VAL A 58 11.80 -4.52 -6.83
N PRO A 59 11.79 -3.18 -6.87
CA PRO A 59 13.00 -2.38 -7.07
C PRO A 59 14.12 -2.77 -6.10
N SER A 60 15.37 -2.80 -6.56
CA SER A 60 16.54 -3.19 -5.75
C SER A 60 16.61 -2.45 -4.41
N GLU A 61 16.38 -1.12 -4.45
CA GLU A 61 16.35 -0.27 -3.27
C GLU A 61 15.35 -0.74 -2.19
N TRP A 62 14.30 -1.47 -2.56
CA TRP A 62 13.34 -2.07 -1.65
C TRP A 62 13.73 -3.49 -1.26
N ARG A 63 13.94 -4.38 -2.22
CA ARG A 63 14.20 -5.81 -1.94
C ARG A 63 15.52 -6.06 -1.21
N ASP A 64 16.53 -5.20 -1.36
CA ASP A 64 17.81 -5.36 -0.66
C ASP A 64 17.65 -5.09 0.85
N THR A 65 16.71 -4.22 1.23
CA THR A 65 16.37 -3.96 2.64
C THR A 65 15.28 -4.90 3.15
N TYR A 66 14.33 -5.25 2.28
CA TYR A 66 13.13 -6.01 2.58
C TYR A 66 13.00 -7.18 1.59
N PRO A 67 13.76 -8.26 1.76
CA PRO A 67 13.64 -9.44 0.89
C PRO A 67 12.27 -10.12 1.04
N GLN A 68 11.59 -9.88 2.16
CA GLN A 68 10.19 -10.23 2.41
C GLN A 68 9.37 -8.94 2.57
N PRO A 69 8.08 -8.95 2.20
CA PRO A 69 7.26 -7.75 2.27
C PRO A 69 7.12 -7.27 3.73
N PRO A 70 7.39 -5.99 4.02
CA PRO A 70 7.27 -5.47 5.38
C PRO A 70 5.81 -5.16 5.74
N ASP A 71 5.47 -5.28 7.02
CA ASP A 71 4.21 -4.75 7.54
C ASP A 71 4.32 -3.23 7.70
N PHE A 72 3.67 -2.47 6.82
CA PHE A 72 3.68 -1.01 6.86
C PHE A 72 2.81 -0.43 8.00
N ILE A 73 1.91 -1.21 8.59
CA ILE A 73 1.10 -0.76 9.73
C ILE A 73 1.90 -0.84 11.02
N GLU A 74 2.75 -1.85 11.19
CA GLU A 74 3.55 -2.02 12.41
C GLU A 74 5.00 -1.50 12.28
N SER A 75 5.59 -1.56 11.08
CA SER A 75 6.97 -1.14 10.85
C SER A 75 7.08 0.34 10.52
N ARG A 76 7.46 1.13 11.54
CA ARG A 76 7.82 2.53 11.35
C ARG A 76 8.97 2.72 10.32
N PRO A 77 10.06 1.92 10.33
CA PRO A 77 11.11 2.07 9.31
C PRO A 77 10.61 1.87 7.88
N ALA A 78 9.76 0.86 7.65
CA ALA A 78 9.19 0.60 6.33
C ALA A 78 8.28 1.75 5.88
N THR A 79 7.45 2.26 6.78
CA THR A 79 6.59 3.44 6.51
C THR A 79 7.43 4.65 6.13
N VAL A 80 8.51 4.94 6.87
CA VAL A 80 9.39 6.09 6.56
C VAL A 80 10.03 5.93 5.18
N LYS A 81 10.46 4.72 4.82
CA LYS A 81 10.97 4.43 3.47
C LYS A 81 9.89 4.65 2.40
N LEU A 82 8.66 4.21 2.67
CA LEU A 82 7.50 4.42 1.78
C LEU A 82 7.19 5.90 1.59
N THR A 83 7.20 6.69 2.67
CA THR A 83 7.06 8.15 2.57
C THR A 83 8.17 8.72 1.70
N ARG A 84 9.43 8.31 1.88
CA ARG A 84 10.58 8.85 1.12
C ARG A 84 10.56 8.50 -0.36
N SER A 85 9.99 7.35 -0.75
CA SER A 85 9.91 6.94 -2.15
C SER A 85 8.87 7.71 -2.96
N ILE A 86 7.90 8.39 -2.32
CA ILE A 86 6.95 9.24 -3.04
C ILE A 86 7.68 10.47 -3.62
N PRO A 87 7.60 10.76 -4.94
CA PRO A 87 8.15 11.98 -5.54
C PRO A 87 7.60 13.25 -4.89
N LYS A 88 8.38 14.33 -4.87
CA LYS A 88 7.94 15.64 -4.35
C LYS A 88 6.60 16.14 -4.94
N PRO A 89 6.35 16.11 -6.28
CA PRO A 89 5.08 16.56 -6.83
C PRO A 89 3.90 15.71 -6.34
N ASN A 90 4.12 14.44 -6.02
CA ASN A 90 3.06 13.51 -5.65
C ASN A 90 2.68 13.56 -4.16
N LYS A 91 3.34 14.40 -3.35
CA LYS A 91 3.10 14.44 -1.88
C LYS A 91 1.73 14.95 -1.49
N GLN A 92 1.07 15.74 -2.34
CA GLN A 92 -0.21 16.38 -2.07
C GLN A 92 -1.40 15.66 -2.73
N LEU A 93 -1.19 14.50 -3.38
CA LEU A 93 -2.24 13.80 -4.12
C LEU A 93 -3.43 13.40 -3.25
N LEU A 94 -3.23 13.08 -1.96
CA LEU A 94 -4.34 12.87 -1.01
C LEU A 94 -5.33 14.05 -1.01
N LYS A 95 -4.82 15.28 -1.00
CA LYS A 95 -5.65 16.48 -1.02
C LYS A 95 -6.17 16.78 -2.42
N GLU A 96 -5.31 16.69 -3.43
CA GLU A 96 -5.62 17.11 -4.80
C GLU A 96 -6.58 16.17 -5.52
N LYS A 97 -6.46 14.86 -5.29
CA LYS A 97 -7.24 13.83 -6.00
C LYS A 97 -8.37 13.25 -5.16
N LEU A 98 -8.21 13.16 -3.84
CA LEU A 98 -9.27 12.66 -2.96
C LEU A 98 -9.98 13.76 -2.17
N GLY A 99 -9.47 15.00 -2.11
CA GLY A 99 -10.03 16.02 -1.23
C GLY A 99 -9.83 15.73 0.26
N PHE A 100 -8.90 14.82 0.61
CA PHE A 100 -8.64 14.44 1.99
C PHE A 100 -7.94 15.58 2.74
N LYS A 101 -8.62 16.15 3.74
CA LYS A 101 -8.12 17.28 4.54
C LYS A 101 -7.36 16.85 5.81
N GLY A 102 -7.13 15.55 5.98
CA GLY A 102 -6.62 14.96 7.21
C GLY A 102 -7.73 14.41 8.11
N TYR A 103 -7.30 13.71 9.15
CA TYR A 103 -8.19 13.20 10.20
C TYR A 103 -8.58 14.32 11.16
N LYS A 104 -9.74 14.20 11.83
CA LYS A 104 -10.15 15.19 12.83
C LYS A 104 -9.24 15.12 14.05
N ILE A 105 -9.08 16.25 14.74
CA ILE A 105 -8.28 16.34 15.97
C ILE A 105 -8.81 15.34 17.00
N GLY A 106 -7.91 14.50 17.53
CA GLY A 106 -8.25 13.46 18.51
C GLY A 106 -8.71 12.12 17.93
N GLU A 107 -8.90 12.01 16.61
CA GLU A 107 -9.41 10.80 15.93
C GLU A 107 -8.33 10.02 15.17
N PHE A 108 -7.03 10.34 15.33
CA PHE A 108 -5.96 9.62 14.63
C PHE A 108 -4.76 9.29 15.51
N GLY A 109 -4.32 8.04 15.43
CA GLY A 109 -3.08 7.54 15.99
C GLY A 109 -2.08 7.11 14.91
N PRO A 110 -0.98 6.45 15.32
CA PRO A 110 0.08 6.02 14.40
C PRO A 110 -0.44 5.15 13.25
N ARG A 111 -1.44 4.31 13.50
CA ARG A 111 -2.03 3.41 12.50
C ARG A 111 -2.72 4.18 11.37
N GLN A 112 -3.55 5.18 11.69
CA GLN A 112 -4.21 6.04 10.71
C GLN A 112 -3.18 6.82 9.87
N THR A 113 -2.13 7.36 10.49
CA THR A 113 -1.06 8.06 9.77
C THR A 113 -0.32 7.14 8.78
N ARG A 114 -0.07 5.87 9.16
CA ARG A 114 0.55 4.88 8.28
C ARG A 114 -0.37 4.51 7.11
N ARG A 115 -1.67 4.31 7.36
CA ARG A 115 -2.67 4.09 6.31
C ARG A 115 -2.73 5.25 5.32
N ALA A 116 -2.77 6.50 5.78
CA ALA A 116 -2.71 7.66 4.90
C ALA A 116 -1.40 7.70 4.08
N THR A 117 -0.27 7.29 4.67
CA THR A 117 1.00 7.16 3.93
C THR A 117 0.90 6.13 2.81
N MET A 118 0.31 4.97 3.08
CA MET A 118 0.10 3.91 2.09
C MET A 118 -0.82 4.38 0.96
N VAL A 119 -1.91 5.11 1.27
CA VAL A 119 -2.82 5.69 0.28
C VAL A 119 -2.10 6.74 -0.58
N ASN A 120 -1.28 7.61 0.01
CA ASN A 120 -0.53 8.59 -0.76
C ASN A 120 0.49 7.93 -1.70
N TRP A 121 1.10 6.84 -1.26
CA TRP A 121 2.01 6.05 -2.09
C TRP A 121 1.26 5.36 -3.25
N LEU A 122 0.10 4.78 -2.99
CA LEU A 122 -0.74 4.19 -4.03
C LEU A 122 -1.22 5.23 -5.06
N LEU A 123 -1.60 6.43 -4.61
CA LEU A 123 -1.91 7.55 -5.50
C LEU A 123 -0.69 7.95 -6.35
N SER A 124 0.49 8.02 -5.75
CA SER A 124 1.73 8.27 -6.50
C SER A 124 1.96 7.21 -7.58
N TYR A 125 1.77 5.94 -7.24
CA TYR A 125 1.86 4.85 -8.22
C TYR A 125 0.86 5.05 -9.37
N MET A 126 -0.41 5.33 -9.06
CA MET A 126 -1.43 5.61 -10.07
C MET A 126 -1.06 6.81 -10.95
N GLN A 127 -0.51 7.88 -10.36
CA GLN A 127 -0.04 9.06 -11.09
C GLN A 127 1.07 8.70 -12.09
N ASP A 128 2.04 7.90 -11.65
CA ASP A 128 3.19 7.48 -12.48
C ASP A 128 2.75 6.53 -13.62
N GLN A 129 1.65 5.79 -13.44
CA GLN A 129 1.04 4.97 -14.48
C GLN A 129 0.07 5.74 -15.39
N GLY A 130 -0.22 7.01 -15.10
CA GLY A 130 -1.21 7.81 -15.83
C GLY A 130 -2.66 7.37 -15.61
N TRP A 131 -2.98 6.79 -14.46
CA TRP A 131 -4.34 6.36 -14.07
C TRP A 131 -5.15 7.42 -13.34
N LEU A 132 -4.57 8.61 -13.14
CA LEU A 132 -5.23 9.74 -12.52
C LEU A 132 -5.53 10.79 -13.59
N ASP A 133 -6.81 11.10 -13.75
CA ASP A 133 -7.32 12.19 -14.58
C ASP A 133 -7.04 13.57 -13.93
#